data_AF-A0A412XCT5-F1
#
_entry.id   AF-A0A412XCT5-F1
#
_cell.length_a   1.000
_cell.length_b   1.000
_cell.length_c   1.000
_cell.angle_alpha   90.00
_cell.angle_beta   90.00
_cell.angle_gamma   90.00
#
_symmetry.space_group_name_H-M   'P 1'
#
loop_
_entity.id
_entity.type
_entity.pdbx_description
1 polymer ?
#
loop_
_entity_poly.entity_id
_entity_poly.type
_entity_poly.pdbx_seq_one_letter_code
_entity_poly.pdbx_strand_id
1 'polypeptide(L)'
;MFQPYPPYKQMTMEELQKRLRDVIASIEQEKREIMGLLTPMVIKKCNSNPSKSEFNLKSLNKNIIVNYDMNNNCITFVGTQ
;
A
#
# COMPACT_ATOMS: atom_id res chain seq x y z
N MET A 1 24.10 15.47 40.04
CA MET A 1 24.14 14.08 40.54
C MET A 1 23.40 13.20 39.54
N PHE A 2 24.05 12.17 38.99
CA PHE A 2 23.37 11.21 38.12
C PHE A 2 22.59 10.24 39.01
N GLN A 3 21.27 10.16 38.80
CA GLN A 3 20.48 9.12 39.45
C GLN A 3 20.90 7.76 38.88
N PRO A 4 21.16 6.73 39.71
CA PRO A 4 21.43 5.40 39.21
C PRO A 4 20.24 4.91 38.38
N TYR A 5 20.50 4.33 37.22
CA TYR A 5 19.45 3.66 36.46
C TYR A 5 18.78 2.61 37.37
N PRO A 6 17.45 2.54 37.39
CA PRO A 6 16.76 1.53 38.18
C PRO A 6 17.27 0.15 37.74
N PRO A 7 17.49 -0.78 38.68
CA PRO A 7 18.00 -2.10 38.34
C PRO A 7 17.08 -2.75 37.31
N TYR A 8 17.64 -3.11 36.16
CA TYR A 8 16.92 -3.85 35.14
C TYR A 8 16.35 -5.11 35.79
N LYS A 9 15.02 -5.23 35.76
CA LYS A 9 14.34 -6.42 36.25
C LYS A 9 14.83 -7.60 35.43
N GLN A 10 15.67 -8.45 36.04
CA GLN A 10 16.19 -9.63 35.37
C GLN A 10 15.01 -10.49 34.95
N MET A 11 14.91 -10.73 33.65
CA MET A 11 13.88 -11.52 33.02
C MET A 11 14.55 -12.78 32.48
N THR A 12 13.95 -13.94 32.71
CA THR A 12 14.46 -15.18 32.13
C THR A 12 14.18 -15.22 30.62
N MET A 13 14.93 -16.06 29.91
CA MET A 13 14.77 -16.20 28.46
C MET A 13 13.35 -16.68 28.10
N GLU A 14 12.77 -17.55 28.93
CA GLU A 14 11.42 -18.09 28.74
C GLU A 14 10.36 -16.98 28.85
N GLU A 15 10.53 -16.06 29.79
CA GLU A 15 9.58 -14.97 29.97
C GLU A 15 9.73 -13.90 28.89
N LEU A 16 10.96 -13.66 28.41
CA LEU A 16 11.19 -12.84 27.22
C LEU A 16 10.52 -13.43 25.98
N GLN A 17 10.70 -14.73 25.75
CA GLN A 17 10.06 -15.44 24.63
C GLN A 17 8.54 -15.43 24.74
N LYS A 18 7.99 -15.58 25.95
CA LYS A 18 6.55 -15.49 26.18
C LYS A 18 6.02 -14.10 25.80
N ARG A 19 6.65 -13.04 26.32
CA ARG A 19 6.27 -11.66 25.99
C ARG A 19 6.35 -11.37 24.50
N LEU A 20 7.38 -11.88 23.82
CA LEU A 20 7.51 -11.70 22.39
C LEU A 20 6.35 -12.37 21.62
N ARG A 21 5.96 -13.58 22.01
CA ARG A 21 4.79 -14.26 21.42
C ARG A 21 3.49 -13.49 21.67
N ASP A 22 3.30 -12.98 22.88
CA ASP A 22 2.10 -12.20 23.22
C ASP A 22 2.01 -10.91 22.39
N VAL A 23 3.14 -10.21 22.20
CA VAL A 23 3.20 -9.01 21.36
C VAL A 23 2.92 -9.33 19.89
N ILE A 24 3.49 -10.41 19.36
CA ILE A 24 3.21 -10.85 17.97
C ILE A 24 1.72 -11.15 17.79
N ALA A 25 1.11 -11.87 18.74
CA ALA A 25 -0.31 -12.20 18.68
C ALA A 25 -1.20 -10.95 18.69
N SER A 26 -0.84 -9.93 19.48
CA SER A 26 -1.55 -8.64 19.50
C SER A 26 -1.47 -7.93 18.15
N ILE A 27 -0.28 -7.86 17.54
CA ILE A 27 -0.07 -7.22 16.23
C ILE A 27 -0.87 -7.94 15.14
N GLU A 28 -0.88 -9.26 15.14
CA GLU A 28 -1.66 -10.03 14.17
C GLU A 28 -3.17 -9.82 14.32
N GLN A 29 -3.65 -9.65 15.55
CA GLN A 29 -5.05 -9.34 15.82
C GLN A 29 -5.42 -7.94 15.30
N GLU A 30 -4.63 -6.92 15.63
CA GLU A 30 -4.84 -5.55 15.15
C GLU A 30 -4.84 -5.49 13.61
N LYS A 31 -3.92 -6.23 12.96
CA LYS A 31 -3.89 -6.35 11.50
C LYS A 31 -5.21 -6.91 10.94
N ARG A 32 -5.77 -7.96 11.56
CA ARG A 32 -7.06 -8.54 11.12
C ARG A 32 -8.21 -7.56 11.27
N GLU A 33 -8.24 -6.81 12.37
CA GLU A 33 -9.28 -5.80 12.62
C GLU A 33 -9.21 -4.66 11.59
N ILE A 34 -8.01 -4.13 11.32
CA ILE A 34 -7.80 -3.11 10.29
C ILE A 34 -8.24 -3.62 8.91
N MET A 35 -7.87 -4.85 8.54
CA MET A 35 -8.34 -5.43 7.27
C MET A 35 -9.87 -5.54 7.23
N GLY A 36 -10.51 -5.99 8.31
CA GLY A 36 -11.97 -6.07 8.40
C GLY A 36 -12.67 -4.71 8.20
N LEU A 37 -12.06 -3.63 8.69
CA LEU A 37 -12.56 -2.27 8.47
C LEU A 37 -12.32 -1.76 7.03
N LEU A 38 -11.22 -2.15 6.40
CA LEU A 38 -10.87 -1.72 5.04
C LEU A 38 -11.60 -2.52 3.94
N THR A 39 -11.91 -3.80 4.16
CA THR A 39 -12.65 -4.65 3.20
C THR A 39 -13.92 -3.99 2.64
N PRO A 40 -14.84 -3.40 3.45
CA PRO A 40 -16.03 -2.74 2.92
C PRO A 40 -15.72 -1.42 2.17
N MET A 41 -14.60 -0.75 2.46
CA MET A 41 -14.20 0.48 1.76
C MET A 41 -13.68 0.20 0.33
N VAL A 42 -13.04 -0.95 0.11
CA VAL A 42 -12.54 -1.36 -1.22
C VAL A 42 -13.70 -1.62 -2.20
N ILE A 43 -14.83 -2.14 -1.71
CA ILE A 43 -15.99 -2.47 -2.56
C ILE A 43 -16.76 -1.20 -3.00
N LYS A 44 -16.67 -0.10 -2.25
CA LYS A 44 -17.43 1.13 -2.55
C LYS A 44 -16.85 1.97 -3.70
N LYS A 45 -15.70 1.60 -4.28
CA LYS A 45 -14.98 2.40 -5.30
C LYS A 45 -14.97 1.82 -6.73
N CYS A 46 -15.69 0.73 -7.00
CA CYS A 46 -15.64 0.05 -8.31
C CYS A 46 -16.98 -0.06 -9.06
N ASN A 47 -17.98 0.77 -8.74
CA ASN A 47 -19.27 0.80 -9.48
C ASN A 47 -19.55 2.13 -10.20
N SER A 48 -18.51 2.87 -10.59
CA SER A 48 -18.64 3.79 -11.71
C SER A 48 -17.87 3.17 -12.86
N ASN A 49 -18.59 2.66 -13.86
CA ASN A 49 -18.04 2.57 -15.21
C ASN A 49 -17.26 3.88 -15.44
N PRO A 50 -15.95 3.86 -15.72
CA PRO A 50 -15.32 5.08 -16.17
C PRO A 50 -16.11 5.48 -17.41
N SER A 51 -16.84 6.60 -17.34
CA SER A 51 -17.21 7.31 -18.56
C SER A 51 -15.89 7.40 -19.31
N LYS A 52 -15.78 6.72 -20.46
CA LYS A 52 -14.63 6.86 -21.34
C LYS A 52 -14.60 8.33 -21.74
N SER A 53 -14.01 9.20 -20.91
CA SER A 53 -13.55 10.49 -21.36
C SER A 53 -12.40 10.10 -22.27
N GLU A 54 -12.65 10.20 -23.57
CA GLU A 54 -11.64 10.04 -24.59
C GLU A 54 -10.57 11.09 -24.30
N PHE A 55 -9.57 10.72 -23.50
CA PHE A 55 -8.51 11.61 -23.10
C PHE A 55 -7.69 11.87 -24.35
N ASN A 56 -7.97 13.00 -25.00
CA ASN A 56 -7.36 13.34 -26.27
C ASN A 56 -5.93 13.80 -26.02
N LEU A 57 -4.99 12.86 -26.13
CA LEU A 57 -3.57 13.11 -25.90
C LEU A 57 -2.99 14.22 -26.79
N LYS A 58 -3.58 14.44 -27.97
CA LYS A 58 -3.16 15.52 -28.90
C LYS A 58 -3.39 16.91 -28.32
N SER A 59 -4.27 17.05 -27.32
CA SER A 59 -4.49 18.31 -26.60
C SER A 59 -3.32 18.68 -25.69
N LEU A 60 -2.56 17.70 -25.21
CA LEU A 60 -1.46 17.91 -24.27
C LEU A 60 -0.17 18.34 -24.96
N ASN A 61 0.12 17.74 -26.13
CA ASN A 61 1.29 18.08 -26.93
C ASN A 61 1.08 17.61 -28.38
N LYS A 62 1.17 18.55 -29.33
CA LYS A 62 0.97 18.27 -30.77
C LYS A 62 2.07 17.39 -31.38
N ASN A 63 3.21 17.26 -30.70
CA ASN A 63 4.37 16.51 -31.16
C ASN A 63 4.36 15.04 -30.68
N ILE A 64 3.36 14.64 -29.88
CA ILE A 64 3.26 13.25 -29.43
C ILE A 64 2.51 12.43 -30.48
N ILE A 65 3.21 11.45 -31.06
CA ILE A 65 2.59 10.41 -31.89
C ILE A 65 2.24 9.25 -30.98
N VAL A 66 0.94 8.90 -30.94
CA VAL A 66 0.44 7.76 -30.17
C VAL A 66 0.32 6.58 -31.12
N ASN A 67 1.12 5.54 -30.91
CA ASN A 67 0.96 4.29 -31.63
C ASN A 67 0.21 3.29 -30.74
N TYR A 68 -0.94 2.83 -31.21
CA TYR A 68 -1.74 1.82 -30.51
C TYR A 68 -1.39 0.45 -31.07
N ASP A 69 -0.68 -0.37 -30.30
CA ASP A 69 -0.48 -1.77 -30.63
C ASP A 69 -1.63 -2.61 -30.05
N MET A 70 -2.58 -2.96 -30.92
CA MET A 70 -3.77 -3.74 -30.57
C MET A 70 -3.44 -5.14 -30.06
N ASN A 71 -2.25 -5.68 -30.33
CA ASN A 71 -1.89 -7.04 -29.93
C ASN A 71 -1.44 -7.15 -28.47
N ASN A 72 -0.93 -6.06 -27.89
CA ASN A 72 -0.24 -6.09 -26.60
C ASN A 72 -0.94 -5.28 -25.50
N ASN A 73 -2.13 -4.72 -25.76
CA ASN A 73 -2.83 -3.80 -24.84
C ASN A 73 -1.89 -2.71 -24.26
N CYS A 74 -0.90 -2.29 -25.05
CA CYS A 74 0.14 -1.37 -24.62
C CYS A 74 0.16 -0.15 -25.54
N ILE A 75 0.30 1.03 -24.94
CA ILE A 75 0.40 2.30 -25.67
C ILE A 75 1.83 2.79 -25.53
N THR A 76 2.53 2.94 -26.64
CA THR A 76 3.92 3.40 -26.68
C THR A 76 3.96 4.86 -27.11
N PHE A 77 4.65 5.70 -26.33
CA PHE A 77 4.86 7.11 -26.64
C PHE A 77 6.26 7.31 -27.20
N VAL A 78 6.35 7.82 -28.43
CA VAL A 78 7.63 8.22 -29.03
C VAL A 78 7.62 9.75 -29.11
N GLY A 79 8.50 10.38 -28.35
CA GLY A 79 8.73 11.81 -28.46
C GLY A 79 9.61 12.10 -29.66
N THR A 80 9.17 13.01 -30.55
CA THR A 80 10.04 13.60 -31.57
C THR A 80 10.74 14.82 -30.96
N GLN A 81 12.07 14.91 -31.12
CA GLN A 81 12.84 16.12 -30.78
C GLN A 81 12.34 17.33 -31.56
#